data_AF-D9SKX3-F1
#
_entry.id   AF-D9SKX3-F1
#
_cell.length_a   1.000
_cell.length_b   1.000
_cell.length_c   1.000
_cell.angle_alpha   90.00
_cell.angle_beta   90.00
_cell.angle_gamma   90.00
#
_symmetry.space_group_name_H-M   'P 1'
#
loop_
_entity.id
_entity.type
_entity.pdbx_description
1 polymer ?
#
loop_
_entity_poly.entity_id
_entity_poly.type
_entity_poly.pdbx_seq_one_letter_code
_entity_poly.pdbx_strand_id
1 'polypeptide(L)'
;MEDSQFIACKKHLESMKTSNMDLDDIYKLINYMYLNEYSKDMIKKVLTNVFGHSFPNSLTTIAHILVSEKDYNLAMDYINLALKTIKKDELYFLRSFCEYKLGDYHKCLKTIEKLDPEEYGDVIKELGHLSNDNLNINVI
;
A
#
# COMPACT_ATOMS: atom_id res chain seq x y z
N MET A 1 28.76 5.83 4.76
CA MET A 1 28.65 4.85 5.86
C MET A 1 27.27 4.23 5.74
N GLU A 2 27.19 2.93 5.41
CA GLU A 2 25.89 2.23 5.44
C GLU A 2 25.44 2.11 6.90
N ASP A 3 24.15 2.35 7.13
CA ASP A 3 23.51 2.32 8.44
C ASP A 3 23.65 0.92 9.07
N SER A 4 24.04 0.82 10.35
CA SER A 4 24.22 -0.47 11.02
C SER A 4 22.94 -1.32 11.01
N GLN A 5 21.77 -0.66 10.99
CA GLN A 5 20.47 -1.32 10.85
C GLN A 5 20.26 -1.90 9.45
N PHE A 6 20.76 -1.23 8.41
CA PHE A 6 20.72 -1.73 7.03
C PHE A 6 21.60 -2.95 6.84
N ILE A 7 22.79 -2.96 7.45
CA ILE A 7 23.69 -4.13 7.41
C ILE A 7 23.03 -5.35 8.08
N ALA A 8 22.35 -5.16 9.22
CA ALA A 8 21.62 -6.24 9.89
C ALA A 8 20.46 -6.79 9.04
N CYS A 9 19.62 -5.91 8.47
CA CYS A 9 18.56 -6.31 7.54
C CYS A 9 19.11 -7.01 6.30
N LYS A 10 20.21 -6.50 5.72
CA LYS A 10 20.86 -7.09 4.55
C LYS A 10 21.39 -8.48 4.85
N LYS A 11 21.98 -8.70 6.03
CA LYS A 11 22.46 -10.02 6.46
C LYS A 11 21.30 -11.01 6.66
N HIS A 12 20.17 -10.53 7.17
CA HIS A 12 18.94 -11.34 7.29
C HIS A 12 18.35 -11.68 5.91
N LEU A 13 18.29 -10.69 4.99
CA LEU A 13 17.92 -10.87 3.58
C LEU A 13 18.84 -11.85 2.85
N GLU A 14 20.14 -11.78 3.06
CA GLU A 14 21.12 -12.70 2.46
C GLU A 14 20.98 -14.13 2.99
N SER A 15 20.64 -14.29 4.28
CA SER A 15 20.30 -15.61 4.84
C SER A 15 19.00 -16.19 4.31
N MET A 16 18.07 -15.34 3.86
CA MET A 16 16.78 -15.73 3.29
C MET A 16 16.83 -15.94 1.76
N LYS A 17 17.81 -15.36 1.06
CA LYS A 17 17.98 -15.46 -0.41
C LYS A 17 18.35 -16.86 -0.92
N THR A 18 18.76 -17.77 -0.04
CA THR A 18 19.02 -19.18 -0.40
C THR A 18 17.73 -20.00 -0.48
N SER A 19 16.63 -19.51 0.10
CA SER A 19 15.27 -20.01 -0.12
C SER A 19 14.54 -19.10 -1.12
N ASN A 20 13.69 -19.70 -1.94
CA ASN A 20 12.84 -18.99 -2.88
C ASN A 20 11.82 -18.16 -2.08
N MET A 21 12.16 -16.90 -1.76
CA MET A 21 11.40 -16.04 -0.85
C MET A 21 9.99 -15.81 -1.42
N ASP A 22 8.99 -16.33 -0.72
CA ASP A 22 7.59 -16.17 -1.12
C ASP A 22 6.96 -14.91 -0.52
N LEU A 23 5.69 -14.65 -0.82
CA LEU A 23 4.99 -13.46 -0.33
C LEU A 23 4.82 -13.42 1.19
N ASP A 24 4.77 -14.58 1.85
CA ASP A 24 4.61 -14.67 3.30
C ASP A 24 5.92 -14.28 4.01
N ASP A 25 7.06 -14.69 3.45
CA ASP A 25 8.37 -14.24 3.94
C ASP A 25 8.55 -12.72 3.83
N ILE A 26 8.07 -12.13 2.74
CA ILE A 26 8.12 -10.67 2.55
C ILE A 26 7.23 -9.97 3.55
N TYR A 27 6.02 -10.49 3.78
CA TYR A 27 5.11 -9.95 4.80
C TYR A 27 5.76 -9.97 6.18
N LYS A 28 6.32 -11.11 6.60
CA LYS A 28 7.00 -11.25 7.89
C LYS A 28 8.17 -10.29 8.03
N LEU A 29 8.96 -10.10 6.97
CA LEU A 29 10.08 -9.16 6.98
C LEU A 29 9.60 -7.72 7.18
N ILE A 30 8.59 -7.29 6.45
CA ILE A 30 8.07 -5.92 6.55
C ILE A 30 7.41 -5.69 7.91
N ASN A 31 6.62 -6.64 8.40
CA ASN A 31 6.04 -6.58 9.74
C ASN A 31 7.14 -6.50 10.82
N TYR A 32 8.20 -7.31 10.73
CA TYR A 32 9.35 -7.21 11.63
C TYR A 32 9.99 -5.82 11.60
N MET A 33 10.16 -5.23 10.42
CA MET A 33 10.70 -3.87 10.29
C MET A 33 9.80 -2.83 10.96
N TYR A 34 8.47 -2.95 10.83
CA TYR A 34 7.52 -2.08 11.52
C TYR A 34 7.58 -2.24 13.05
N LEU A 35 7.59 -3.48 13.55
CA LEU A 35 7.68 -3.78 14.99
C LEU A 35 8.95 -3.25 15.65
N ASN A 36 10.01 -3.05 14.86
CA ASN A 36 11.28 -2.51 15.32
C ASN A 36 11.50 -1.04 14.89
N GLU A 37 10.43 -0.33 14.52
CA GLU A 37 10.42 1.11 14.22
C GLU A 37 11.43 1.56 13.14
N TYR A 38 11.68 0.69 12.15
CA TYR A 38 12.53 1.04 11.02
C TYR A 38 11.92 2.18 10.21
N SER A 39 12.77 3.06 9.66
CA SER A 39 12.29 4.20 8.89
C SER A 39 11.59 3.77 7.58
N LYS A 40 10.63 4.59 7.11
CA LYS A 40 9.91 4.33 5.86
C LYS A 40 10.85 4.21 4.65
N ASP A 41 11.89 5.03 4.60
CA ASP A 41 12.91 4.97 3.55
C ASP A 41 13.68 3.65 3.55
N MET A 42 13.91 3.10 4.74
CA MET A 42 14.59 1.83 4.93
C MET A 42 13.70 0.65 4.48
N ILE A 43 12.42 0.66 4.86
CA ILE A 43 11.41 -0.30 4.38
C ILE A 43 11.32 -0.25 2.85
N LYS A 44 11.24 0.96 2.27
CA LYS A 44 11.21 1.18 0.82
C LYS A 44 12.43 0.60 0.11
N LYS A 45 13.64 0.85 0.63
CA LYS A 45 14.90 0.28 0.08
C LYS A 45 14.92 -1.24 0.13
N VAL A 46 14.47 -1.84 1.23
CA VAL A 46 14.38 -3.31 1.37
C VAL A 46 13.44 -3.87 0.32
N LEU A 47 12.24 -3.31 0.19
CA LEU A 47 11.25 -3.72 -0.82
C LEU A 47 11.81 -3.60 -2.25
N THR A 48 12.45 -2.48 -2.59
CA THR A 48 13.09 -2.30 -3.91
C THR A 48 14.18 -3.35 -4.16
N ASN A 49 14.96 -3.71 -3.14
CA ASN A 49 16.00 -4.73 -3.26
C ASN A 49 15.45 -6.16 -3.38
N VAL A 50 14.35 -6.48 -2.67
CA VAL A 50 13.70 -7.80 -2.72
C VAL A 50 13.09 -8.04 -4.10
N PHE A 51 12.37 -7.06 -4.62
CA PHE A 51 11.61 -7.22 -5.85
C PHE A 51 12.38 -6.89 -7.14
N GLY A 52 13.54 -6.21 -7.05
CA GLY A 52 14.45 -6.00 -8.17
C GLY A 52 13.77 -5.41 -9.43
N HIS A 53 14.02 -6.01 -10.59
CA HIS A 53 13.40 -5.62 -11.87
C HIS A 53 11.96 -6.14 -12.06
N SER A 54 11.50 -7.04 -11.19
CA SER A 54 10.12 -7.55 -11.11
C SER A 54 9.16 -6.55 -10.44
N PHE A 55 9.66 -5.35 -10.14
CA PHE A 55 8.99 -4.33 -9.36
C PHE A 55 7.55 -4.07 -9.81
N PRO A 56 7.22 -3.85 -11.11
CA PRO A 56 5.88 -3.43 -11.49
C PRO A 56 4.75 -4.40 -11.10
N ASN A 57 5.01 -5.72 -11.16
CA ASN A 57 4.01 -6.75 -10.83
C ASN A 57 3.87 -6.95 -9.31
N SER A 58 4.90 -6.60 -8.54
CA SER A 58 4.90 -6.75 -7.08
C SER A 58 4.37 -5.52 -6.34
N LEU A 59 4.24 -4.37 -7.00
CA LEU A 59 3.73 -3.14 -6.39
C LEU A 59 2.35 -3.31 -5.75
N THR A 60 1.46 -4.09 -6.38
CA THR A 60 0.13 -4.38 -5.82
C THR A 60 0.25 -5.14 -4.50
N THR A 61 1.05 -6.21 -4.46
CA THR A 61 1.23 -6.99 -3.23
C THR A 61 1.86 -6.16 -2.12
N ILE A 62 2.85 -5.33 -2.45
CA ILE A 62 3.46 -4.42 -1.48
C ILE A 62 2.42 -3.45 -0.91
N ALA A 63 1.58 -2.86 -1.77
CA ALA A 63 0.51 -1.97 -1.32
C ALA A 63 -0.45 -2.67 -0.34
N HIS A 64 -0.85 -3.92 -0.61
CA HIS A 64 -1.68 -4.70 0.31
C HIS A 64 -1.03 -4.89 1.69
N ILE A 65 0.26 -5.24 1.70
CA ILE A 65 1.02 -5.41 2.94
C ILE A 65 1.00 -4.09 3.72
N LEU A 66 1.34 -2.97 3.08
CA LEU A 66 1.40 -1.66 3.72
C LEU A 66 0.04 -1.16 4.22
N VAL A 67 -1.05 -1.48 3.51
CA VAL A 67 -2.41 -1.20 3.96
C VAL A 67 -2.75 -2.02 5.21
N SER A 68 -2.35 -3.28 5.26
CA SER A 68 -2.54 -4.18 6.40
C SER A 68 -1.78 -3.67 7.63
N GLU A 69 -0.58 -3.14 7.42
CA GLU A 69 0.25 -2.47 8.44
C GLU A 69 -0.20 -1.03 8.75
N LYS A 70 -1.30 -0.57 8.13
CA LYS A 70 -1.90 0.76 8.33
C LYS A 70 -1.00 1.95 7.97
N ASP A 71 0.10 1.75 7.24
CA ASP A 71 0.92 2.85 6.70
C ASP A 71 0.32 3.33 5.37
N TYR A 72 -0.85 3.96 5.46
CA TYR A 72 -1.61 4.40 4.28
C TYR A 72 -0.85 5.40 3.39
N ASN A 73 0.06 6.19 3.97
CA ASN A 73 0.89 7.12 3.19
C ASN A 73 1.90 6.37 2.32
N LEU A 74 2.63 5.41 2.88
CA LEU A 74 3.59 4.63 2.10
C LEU A 74 2.84 3.70 1.12
N ALA A 75 1.71 3.13 1.53
CA ALA A 75 0.85 2.36 0.63
C ALA A 75 0.45 3.19 -0.60
N MET A 76 0.04 4.45 -0.41
CA MET A 76 -0.32 5.37 -1.51
C MET A 76 0.82 5.60 -2.50
N ASP A 77 2.07 5.71 -2.04
CA ASP A 77 3.23 5.84 -2.94
C ASP A 77 3.36 4.63 -3.87
N TYR A 78 3.23 3.42 -3.33
CA TYR A 78 3.31 2.17 -4.08
C TYR A 78 2.11 1.97 -5.00
N ILE A 79 0.90 2.28 -4.54
CA ILE A 79 -0.32 2.23 -5.35
C ILE A 79 -0.22 3.19 -6.53
N ASN A 80 0.20 4.44 -6.30
CA ASN A 80 0.36 5.43 -7.36
C ASN A 80 1.44 5.02 -8.36
N LEU A 81 2.51 4.36 -7.90
CA LEU A 81 3.52 3.81 -8.79
C LEU A 81 2.95 2.65 -9.63
N ALA A 82 2.19 1.73 -9.03
CA ALA A 82 1.56 0.61 -9.72
C ALA A 82 0.59 1.09 -10.79
N LEU A 83 -0.22 2.10 -10.46
CA LEU A 83 -1.20 2.70 -11.34
C LEU A 83 -0.60 3.45 -12.54
N LYS A 84 0.71 3.74 -12.55
CA LYS A 84 1.40 4.26 -13.74
C LYS A 84 1.62 3.19 -14.79
N THR A 85 1.74 1.93 -14.38
CA THR A 85 2.07 0.81 -15.26
C THR A 85 0.90 -0.12 -15.52
N ILE A 86 0.00 -0.29 -14.55
CA ILE A 86 -1.09 -1.25 -14.59
C ILE A 86 -2.38 -0.53 -14.15
N LYS A 87 -3.46 -0.70 -14.92
CA LYS A 87 -4.80 -0.23 -14.54
C LYS A 87 -5.62 -1.43 -14.09
N LYS A 88 -5.84 -1.56 -12.78
CA LYS A 88 -6.61 -2.63 -12.16
C LYS A 88 -7.51 -2.04 -11.09
N ASP A 89 -8.74 -2.54 -11.01
CA ASP A 89 -9.76 -2.07 -10.08
C ASP A 89 -9.33 -2.29 -8.63
N GLU A 90 -8.70 -3.42 -8.34
CA GLU A 90 -8.07 -3.70 -7.04
C GLU A 90 -7.15 -2.56 -6.55
N LEU A 91 -6.35 -1.96 -7.44
CA LEU A 91 -5.47 -0.84 -7.08
C LEU A 91 -6.26 0.45 -6.84
N TYR A 92 -7.34 0.69 -7.58
CA TYR A 92 -8.22 1.82 -7.33
C TYR A 92 -9.01 1.64 -6.03
N PHE A 93 -9.42 0.42 -5.70
CA PHE A 93 -10.07 0.09 -4.43
C PHE A 93 -9.12 0.29 -3.25
N LEU A 94 -7.89 -0.23 -3.32
CA LEU A 94 -6.88 0.01 -2.28
C LEU A 94 -6.59 1.50 -2.11
N ARG A 95 -6.54 2.24 -3.22
CA ARG A 95 -6.32 3.68 -3.21
C ARG A 95 -7.46 4.43 -2.52
N SER A 96 -8.71 4.15 -2.88
CA SER A 96 -9.86 4.81 -2.26
C SER A 96 -9.94 4.50 -0.76
N PHE A 97 -9.62 3.26 -0.37
CA PHE A 97 -9.50 2.89 1.04
C PHE A 97 -8.45 3.72 1.78
N CYS A 98 -7.25 3.89 1.20
CA CYS A 98 -6.22 4.75 1.78
C CYS A 98 -6.66 6.21 1.87
N GLU A 99 -7.25 6.76 0.81
CA GLU A 99 -7.77 8.14 0.79
C GLU A 99 -8.83 8.35 1.87
N TYR A 100 -9.75 7.38 2.06
CA TYR A 100 -10.73 7.38 3.16
C TYR A 100 -10.06 7.37 4.53
N LYS A 101 -9.08 6.48 4.76
CA LYS A 101 -8.37 6.38 6.04
C LYS A 101 -7.53 7.61 6.37
N LEU A 102 -7.07 8.33 5.35
CA LEU A 102 -6.36 9.60 5.47
C LEU A 102 -7.31 10.81 5.56
N GLY A 103 -8.63 10.61 5.45
CA GLY A 103 -9.64 11.67 5.54
C GLY A 103 -9.79 12.53 4.27
N ASP A 104 -9.18 12.11 3.15
CA ASP A 104 -9.34 12.80 1.86
C ASP A 104 -10.56 12.27 1.10
N TYR A 105 -11.74 12.56 1.64
CA TYR A 105 -13.01 12.05 1.13
C TYR A 105 -13.30 12.49 -0.31
N HIS A 106 -12.85 13.68 -0.71
CA HIS A 106 -13.03 14.18 -2.08
C HIS A 106 -12.23 13.36 -3.09
N LYS A 107 -10.96 13.05 -2.79
CA LYS A 107 -10.18 12.16 -3.67
C LYS A 107 -10.73 10.74 -3.65
N CYS A 108 -11.13 10.25 -2.47
CA CYS A 108 -11.73 8.93 -2.32
C CYS A 108 -12.90 8.74 -3.30
N LEU A 109 -13.86 9.65 -3.33
CA LEU A 109 -15.00 9.61 -4.25
C LEU A 109 -14.57 9.57 -5.72
N LYS A 110 -13.66 10.46 -6.12
CA LYS A 110 -13.11 10.49 -7.50
C LYS A 110 -12.37 9.22 -7.89
N THR A 111 -11.77 8.53 -6.92
CA THR A 111 -11.08 7.27 -7.17
C THR A 111 -12.08 6.13 -7.32
N ILE A 112 -13.15 6.12 -6.52
CA ILE A 112 -14.23 5.13 -6.58
C ILE A 112 -14.97 5.18 -7.92
N GLU A 113 -15.15 6.37 -8.51
CA GLU A 113 -15.73 6.54 -9.85
C GLU A 113 -14.98 5.81 -10.97
N LYS A 114 -13.77 5.31 -10.70
CA LYS A 114 -12.95 4.55 -11.66
C LYS A 114 -13.15 3.04 -11.57
N LEU A 115 -13.89 2.56 -10.57
CA LEU A 115 -14.20 1.14 -10.37
C LEU A 115 -15.37 0.72 -11.26
N ASP A 116 -15.35 -0.52 -11.73
CA ASP A 116 -16.48 -1.11 -12.43
C ASP A 116 -17.70 -1.22 -11.49
N PRO A 117 -18.83 -0.56 -11.80
CA PRO A 117 -20.04 -0.63 -11.00
C PRO A 117 -20.67 -2.03 -10.92
N GLU A 118 -20.42 -2.91 -11.90
CA GLU A 118 -20.96 -4.28 -11.88
C GLU A 118 -20.27 -5.14 -10.82
N GLU A 119 -18.98 -4.92 -10.58
CA GLU A 119 -18.19 -5.69 -9.61
C GLU A 119 -18.17 -5.02 -8.22
N TYR A 120 -18.12 -3.67 -8.17
CA TYR A 120 -17.94 -2.91 -6.92
C TYR A 120 -19.18 -2.13 -6.48
N GLY A 121 -20.35 -2.35 -7.10
CA GLY A 121 -21.55 -1.53 -6.90
C GLY A 121 -21.99 -1.33 -5.44
N ASP A 122 -21.83 -2.34 -4.58
CA ASP A 122 -22.20 -2.23 -3.17
C ASP A 122 -21.21 -1.38 -2.36
N VAL A 123 -19.91 -1.49 -2.65
CA VAL A 123 -18.86 -0.65 -2.05
C VAL A 123 -19.04 0.81 -2.45
N ILE A 124 -19.36 1.06 -3.74
CA ILE A 124 -19.61 2.41 -4.26
C ILE A 124 -20.77 3.06 -3.52
N LYS A 125 -21.87 2.31 -3.29
CA LYS A 125 -23.03 2.81 -2.53
C LYS A 125 -22.68 3.11 -1.09
N GLU A 126 -22.03 2.19 -0.39
CA GLU A 126 -21.69 2.34 1.04
C GLU A 126 -20.77 3.54 1.28
N LEU A 127 -19.73 3.71 0.46
CA LEU A 127 -18.80 4.84 0.55
C LEU A 127 -19.44 6.16 0.08
N GLY A 128 -20.38 6.12 -0.88
CA GLY A 128 -21.16 7.27 -1.31
C GLY A 128 -22.02 7.85 -0.18
N HIS A 129 -22.67 6.99 0.62
CA HIS A 129 -23.46 7.40 1.79
C HIS A 129 -22.60 8.04 2.89
N LEU A 130 -21.41 7.46 3.17
CA LEU A 130 -20.47 8.01 4.15
C LEU A 130 -19.94 9.41 3.79
N SER A 131 -19.92 9.78 2.51
CA SER A 131 -19.52 11.12 2.09
C SER A 131 -20.58 12.18 2.38
N ASN A 132 -21.87 11.85 2.23
CA ASN A 132 -22.97 12.77 2.48
C ASN A 132 -23.14 13.08 3.97
N ASP A 133 -22.87 12.11 4.85
CA ASP A 133 -22.96 12.30 6.29
C ASP A 133 -21.79 13.14 6.85
N ASN A 134 -20.60 13.05 6.23
CA ASN A 134 -19.42 13.83 6.65
C ASN A 134 -19.30 15.20 5.96
N LEU A 135 -19.93 15.42 4.80
CA LEU A 135 -19.99 16.72 4.11
C LEU A 135 -21.11 17.63 4.66
N ASN A 136 -22.03 17.12 5.49
CA ASN A 136 -23.08 17.91 6.14
C ASN A 136 -22.60 18.68 7.39
N ILE A 137 -21.29 18.76 7.63
CA ILE A 137 -20.72 19.66 8.64
C ILE A 137 -20.30 20.95 7.94
N ASN A 138 -21.16 21.96 8.07
CA ASN A 138 -21.11 23.34 7.53
C ASN A 138 -21.88 23.59 6.23
N VAL A 139 -23.20 23.62 6.36
CA VAL A 139 -24.00 24.67 5.71
C VAL A 139 -24.61 25.50 6.84
N ILE A 140 -23.98 26.64 7.16
CA ILE A 140 -24.64 27.74 7.89
C ILE A 140 -25.55 28.46 6.90
#